data_AF-A0A963EPZ3-F1
#
_entry.id   AF-A0A963EPZ3-F1
#
_cell.length_a   1.000
_cell.length_b   1.000
_cell.length_c   1.000
_cell.angle_alpha   90.00
_cell.angle_beta   90.00
_cell.angle_gamma   90.00
#
_symmetry.space_group_name_H-M   'P 1'
#
loop_
_entity.id
_entity.type
_entity.pdbx_description
1 polymer ?
#
loop_
_entity_poly.entity_id
_entity_poly.type
_entity_poly.pdbx_seq_one_letter_code
_entity_poly.pdbx_strand_id
1 'polypeptide(L)'
;MNRRLVLKSLLTSTLAGSAGAVLARQSDDDMQGQHGLETVKSKRLKRGDTVGLISPASNALENEGIRFASETIESLGFRVRQGKYLFERNQYLAGTDQQRA
;
A
#
# COMPACT_ATOMS: atom_id res chain seq x y z
N MET A 1 20.20 5.72 0.52
CA MET A 1 20.74 6.56 1.62
C MET A 1 20.12 6.14 2.95
N ASN A 2 20.94 5.67 3.88
CA ASN A 2 20.54 5.18 5.19
C ASN A 2 20.21 6.35 6.14
N ARG A 3 18.93 6.71 6.21
CA ARG A 3 18.36 7.85 6.97
C ARG A 3 18.48 7.73 8.51
N ARG A 4 18.98 6.58 9.00
CA ARG A 4 18.98 6.21 10.43
C ARG A 4 20.20 6.69 11.21
N LEU A 5 21.21 7.22 10.52
CA LEU A 5 22.45 7.66 11.16
C LEU A 5 22.35 9.07 11.78
N VAL A 6 21.44 9.91 11.29
CA VAL A 6 21.39 11.36 11.62
C VAL A 6 20.63 11.66 12.91
N LEU A 7 19.67 10.81 13.33
CA LEU A 7 18.88 11.08 14.54
C LEU A 7 19.52 10.63 15.86
N LYS A 8 20.60 9.82 15.83
CA LYS A 8 21.25 9.37 17.06
C LYS A 8 22.24 10.40 17.65
N SER A 9 22.49 11.52 16.98
CA SER A 9 23.52 12.50 17.38
C SER A 9 22.99 13.71 18.17
N LEU A 10 21.75 13.71 18.66
CA LEU A 10 21.15 14.86 19.36
C LEU A 10 20.68 14.56 20.79
N LEU A 11 21.44 13.74 21.51
CA LEU A 11 21.63 13.96 22.94
C LEU A 11 22.83 14.94 23.08
N THR A 12 22.81 15.79 24.11
CA THR A 12 23.96 16.54 24.69
C THR A 12 24.18 18.00 24.26
N SER A 13 23.69 18.95 25.09
CA SER A 13 24.35 20.19 25.60
C SER A 13 23.32 21.29 25.87
N THR A 14 23.29 22.13 26.92
CA THR A 14 23.94 22.31 28.24
C THR A 14 23.14 23.43 28.96
N LEU A 15 23.18 23.45 30.30
CA LEU A 15 22.45 24.36 31.20
C LEU A 15 22.91 25.85 31.18
N ALA A 16 21.98 26.71 31.64
CA ALA A 16 22.15 27.98 32.39
C ALA A 16 22.24 29.33 31.65
N GLY A 17 21.23 30.19 31.90
CA GLY A 17 21.25 31.64 31.63
C GLY A 17 19.89 32.29 31.98
N SER A 18 19.87 33.13 33.01
CA SER A 18 18.70 33.62 33.76
C SER A 18 17.94 34.81 33.16
N ALA A 19 16.66 34.93 33.56
CA ALA A 19 15.79 36.11 33.64
C ALA A 19 15.08 36.58 32.36
N GLY A 20 13.74 36.44 32.37
CA GLY A 20 12.85 37.27 31.57
C GLY A 20 11.67 36.53 30.94
N ALA A 21 10.47 36.96 31.32
CA ALA A 21 9.18 36.70 30.67
C ALA A 21 8.55 35.30 30.84
N VAL A 22 7.94 35.12 32.01
CA VAL A 22 6.66 34.43 32.13
C VAL A 22 5.64 35.21 31.29
N LEU A 23 5.31 34.73 30.10
CA LEU A 23 4.01 34.92 29.48
C LEU A 23 3.52 33.57 28.99
N ALA A 24 2.86 32.88 29.91
CA ALA A 24 1.97 31.80 29.61
C ALA A 24 0.77 32.34 28.80
N ARG A 25 0.64 31.90 27.55
CA ARG A 25 -0.66 31.63 26.95
C ARG A 25 -0.51 30.53 25.92
N GLN A 26 -0.40 29.32 26.45
CA GLN A 26 -0.72 28.09 25.74
C GLN A 26 -2.23 28.07 25.52
N SER A 27 -2.63 28.20 24.26
CA SER A 27 -3.91 27.71 23.77
C SER A 27 -3.70 27.31 22.32
N ASP A 28 -2.72 26.42 22.10
CA ASP A 28 -2.71 25.54 20.94
C ASP A 28 -3.68 24.41 21.29
N ASP A 29 -4.96 24.72 21.08
CA ASP A 29 -6.08 23.85 21.36
C ASP A 29 -5.92 22.53 20.59
N ASP A 30 -6.16 21.45 21.31
CA ASP A 30 -5.82 20.09 21.00
C ASP A 30 -6.43 19.59 19.68
N MET A 31 -5.59 19.44 18.65
CA MET A 31 -5.85 18.52 17.55
C MET A 31 -4.68 17.55 17.39
N GLN A 32 -4.33 16.89 18.50
CA GLN A 32 -3.51 15.67 18.47
C GLN A 32 -4.34 14.49 17.95
N GLY A 33 -4.65 14.53 16.65
CA GLY A 33 -5.07 13.36 15.90
C GLY A 33 -3.86 12.61 15.31
N GLN A 34 -2.81 12.36 16.10
CA GLN A 34 -1.67 11.54 15.65
C GLN A 34 -2.00 10.05 15.77
N HIS A 35 -2.96 9.58 14.97
CA HIS A 35 -2.93 8.19 14.54
C HIS A 35 -2.13 8.13 13.25
N GLY A 36 -0.80 8.15 13.40
CA GLY A 36 0.08 7.71 12.33
C GLY A 36 -0.29 6.26 12.02
N LEU A 37 -1.11 6.04 11.00
CA LEU A 37 -1.55 4.72 10.59
C LEU A 37 -0.30 3.89 10.31
N GLU A 38 0.03 2.99 11.24
CA GLU A 38 1.16 2.10 11.05
C GLU A 38 0.86 1.24 9.83
N THR A 39 1.59 1.48 8.75
CA THR A 39 1.38 0.77 7.48
C THR A 39 1.68 -0.71 7.67
N VAL A 40 0.66 -1.55 7.64
CA VAL A 40 0.84 -3.00 7.70
C VAL A 40 1.43 -3.48 6.38
N LYS A 41 2.60 -4.12 6.44
CA LYS A 41 3.25 -4.71 5.25
C LYS A 41 2.83 -6.15 5.07
N SER A 42 2.43 -6.51 3.85
CA SER A 42 2.16 -7.91 3.49
C SER A 42 3.44 -8.76 3.54
N LYS A 43 3.24 -10.07 3.73
CA LYS A 43 4.33 -11.06 3.66
C LYS A 43 4.89 -11.11 2.22
N ARG A 44 6.17 -11.45 2.09
CA ARG A 44 6.79 -11.65 0.78
C ARG A 44 6.24 -12.92 0.13
N LEU A 45 6.05 -12.87 -1.19
CA LEU A 45 5.69 -14.03 -2.00
C LEU A 45 6.83 -15.06 -2.04
N LYS A 46 6.45 -16.33 -2.08
CA LYS A 46 7.32 -17.49 -2.24
C LYS A 46 6.88 -18.31 -3.45
N ARG A 47 7.81 -19.06 -4.03
CA ARG A 47 7.49 -20.02 -5.11
C ARG A 47 6.42 -21.01 -4.62
N GLY A 48 5.43 -21.29 -5.45
CA GLY A 48 4.27 -22.13 -5.14
C GLY A 48 3.09 -21.38 -4.49
N ASP A 49 3.27 -20.11 -4.09
CA ASP A 49 2.16 -19.28 -3.63
C ASP A 49 1.12 -19.07 -4.74
N THR A 50 -0.13 -18.85 -4.33
CA THR A 50 -1.25 -18.64 -5.25
C THR A 50 -1.51 -17.15 -5.43
N VAL A 51 -1.56 -16.70 -6.69
CA VAL A 51 -1.88 -15.34 -7.10
C VAL A 51 -3.30 -15.30 -7.64
N GLY A 52 -4.12 -14.39 -7.14
CA GLY A 52 -5.46 -14.14 -7.70
C GLY A 52 -5.36 -13.27 -8.95
N LEU A 53 -5.94 -13.70 -10.06
CA LEU A 53 -6.01 -12.93 -11.30
C LEU A 53 -7.44 -12.41 -11.51
N ILE A 54 -7.61 -11.09 -11.52
CA ILE A 54 -8.89 -10.40 -11.67
C ILE A 54 -8.76 -9.22 -12.64
N SER A 55 -9.87 -8.81 -13.27
CA SER A 55 -10.00 -7.54 -14.00
C SER A 55 -10.95 -6.61 -13.24
N PRO A 56 -10.47 -5.67 -12.41
CA PRO A 56 -11.33 -4.80 -11.61
C PRO A 56 -11.82 -3.55 -12.36
N ALA A 57 -11.34 -3.30 -13.59
CA ALA A 57 -11.64 -2.11 -14.38
C ALA A 57 -12.00 -2.49 -15.82
N SER A 58 -11.28 -1.98 -16.82
CA SER A 58 -11.40 -2.45 -18.20
C SER A 58 -10.87 -3.88 -18.32
N ASN A 59 -11.49 -4.67 -19.21
CA ASN A 59 -10.97 -6.00 -19.52
C ASN A 59 -9.84 -5.90 -20.57
N ALA A 60 -9.03 -6.96 -20.69
CA ALA A 60 -8.09 -7.11 -21.81
C ALA A 60 -8.86 -7.03 -23.14
N LEU A 61 -8.19 -6.63 -24.23
CA LEU A 61 -8.85 -6.56 -25.55
C LEU A 61 -9.39 -7.93 -25.96
N GLU A 62 -8.56 -8.96 -25.82
CA GLU A 62 -8.82 -10.35 -26.18
C GLU A 62 -8.59 -11.27 -24.96
N ASN A 63 -9.25 -12.43 -24.96
CA ASN A 63 -9.12 -13.39 -23.85
C ASN A 63 -7.72 -14.02 -23.79
N GLU A 64 -7.02 -14.03 -24.92
CA GLU A 64 -5.65 -14.51 -25.09
C GLU A 64 -4.69 -13.69 -24.22
N GLY A 65 -4.91 -12.38 -24.06
CA GLY A 65 -4.11 -11.55 -23.15
C GLY A 65 -4.22 -12.00 -21.68
N ILE A 66 -5.41 -12.45 -21.27
CA ILE A 66 -5.65 -12.97 -19.92
C ILE A 66 -4.99 -14.35 -19.74
N ARG A 67 -5.06 -15.20 -20.76
CA ARG A 67 -4.40 -16.53 -20.78
C ARG A 67 -2.88 -16.37 -20.69
N PHE A 68 -2.32 -15.49 -21.52
CA PHE A 68 -0.90 -15.16 -21.51
C PHE A 68 -0.44 -14.63 -20.15
N ALA A 69 -1.22 -13.75 -19.52
CA ALA A 69 -0.92 -13.28 -18.16
C ALA A 69 -0.93 -14.43 -17.14
N SER A 70 -1.88 -15.36 -17.25
CA SER A 70 -1.93 -16.55 -16.39
C SER A 70 -0.68 -17.42 -16.56
N GLU A 71 -0.33 -17.78 -17.79
CA GLU A 71 0.85 -18.58 -18.14
C GLU A 71 2.15 -17.90 -17.69
N THR A 72 2.23 -16.58 -17.83
CA THR A 72 3.39 -15.80 -17.37
C THR A 72 3.56 -15.93 -15.86
N ILE A 73 2.50 -15.75 -15.07
CA ILE A 73 2.56 -15.90 -13.61
C ILE A 73 2.94 -17.33 -13.22
N GLU A 74 2.40 -18.33 -13.92
CA GLU A 74 2.72 -19.74 -13.67
C GLU A 74 4.18 -20.07 -14.01
N SER A 75 4.73 -19.50 -15.09
CA SER A 75 6.13 -19.67 -15.48
C SER A 75 7.12 -19.15 -14.45
N LEU A 76 6.73 -18.14 -13.65
CA LEU A 76 7.51 -17.62 -12.52
C LEU A 76 7.49 -18.57 -11.30
N GLY A 77 6.74 -19.67 -11.38
CA GLY A 77 6.62 -20.68 -10.33
C GLY A 77 5.54 -20.38 -9.30
N PHE A 78 4.52 -19.59 -9.66
CA PHE A 78 3.32 -19.38 -8.84
C PHE A 78 2.15 -20.22 -9.36
N ARG A 79 1.06 -20.28 -8.60
CA ARG A 79 -0.22 -20.83 -9.06
C ARG A 79 -1.18 -19.68 -9.34
N VAL A 80 -2.00 -19.78 -10.37
CA VAL A 80 -3.02 -18.76 -10.66
C VAL A 80 -4.39 -19.24 -10.18
N ARG A 81 -5.12 -18.37 -9.48
CA ARG A 81 -6.54 -18.51 -9.22
C ARG A 81 -7.29 -17.45 -10.00
N GLN A 82 -7.94 -17.85 -11.08
CA GLN A 82 -8.76 -16.95 -11.90
C GLN A 82 -9.99 -16.49 -11.11
N GLY A 83 -10.28 -15.19 -11.17
CA GLY A 83 -11.50 -14.62 -10.63
C GLY A 83 -12.73 -15.15 -11.36
N LYS A 84 -13.84 -15.28 -10.64
CA LYS A 84 -15.09 -15.85 -11.18
C LYS A 84 -15.58 -15.14 -12.45
N TYR A 85 -15.41 -13.82 -12.51
CA TYR A 85 -15.88 -12.97 -13.60
C TYR A 85 -14.74 -12.41 -14.47
N LEU A 86 -13.57 -13.05 -14.45
CA LEU A 86 -12.37 -12.55 -15.13
C LEU A 86 -12.58 -12.28 -16.64
N PHE A 87 -13.40 -13.10 -17.30
CA PHE A 87 -13.68 -13.01 -18.73
C PHE A 87 -14.98 -12.27 -19.06
N GLU A 88 -15.70 -11.76 -18.06
CA GLU A 88 -16.94 -11.02 -18.28
C GLU A 88 -16.68 -9.67 -18.94
N ARG A 89 -17.65 -9.21 -19.74
CA ARG A 89 -17.58 -7.94 -20.46
C ARG A 89 -18.87 -7.18 -20.33
N ASN A 90 -18.74 -5.88 -20.10
CA ASN A 90 -19.82 -4.92 -20.10
C ASN A 90 -19.34 -3.66 -20.81
N GLN A 91 -19.55 -3.61 -22.13
CA GLN A 91 -18.98 -2.57 -22.99
C GLN A 91 -17.46 -2.48 -22.80
N TYR A 92 -16.95 -1.33 -22.36
CA TYR A 92 -15.52 -1.12 -22.11
C TYR A 92 -15.02 -1.70 -20.76
N LEU A 93 -15.92 -2.14 -19.88
CA LEU A 93 -15.63 -2.63 -18.53
C LEU A 93 -15.61 -4.16 -18.44
N ALA A 94 -14.93 -4.68 -17.42
CA ALA A 94 -14.90 -6.10 -17.06
C ALA A 94 -16.12 -6.49 -16.20
N GLY A 95 -17.29 -6.56 -16.82
CA GLY A 95 -18.54 -6.94 -16.15
C GLY A 95 -19.26 -5.79 -15.43
N THR A 96 -20.27 -6.12 -14.64
CA THR A 96 -21.02 -5.16 -13.79
C THR A 96 -20.22 -4.78 -12.55
N ASP A 97 -20.62 -3.70 -11.86
CA ASP A 97 -19.96 -3.29 -10.60
C ASP A 97 -19.98 -4.40 -9.55
N GLN A 98 -21.07 -5.17 -9.49
CA GLN A 98 -21.19 -6.31 -8.57
C GLN A 98 -20.32 -7.52 -8.99
N GLN A 99 -19.94 -7.64 -10.26
CA GLN A 99 -18.99 -8.64 -10.71
C GLN A 99 -17.53 -8.22 -10.46
N ARG A 100 -17.25 -6.91 -10.37
CA ARG A 100 -15.90 -6.36 -10.13
C ARG A 100 -15.54 -6.19 -8.65
N ALA A 101 -16.53 -6.04 -7.77
CA ALA A 101 -16.37 -5.94 -6.32
C ALA A 101 -16.03 -7.28 -5.66
#